data_AF-A0A7G9XML7-F1
#
_entry.id   AF-A0A7G9XML7-F1
#
_cell.length_a   1.000
_cell.length_b   1.000
_cell.length_c   1.000
_cell.angle_alpha   90.00
_cell.angle_beta   90.00
_cell.angle_gamma   90.00
#
_symmetry.space_group_name_H-M   'P 1'
#
loop_
_entity.id
_entity.type
_entity.pdbx_description
1 polymer ?
#
loop_
_entity_poly.entity_id
_entity_poly.type
_entity_poly.pdbx_seq_one_letter_code
_entity_poly.pdbx_strand_id
1 'polypeptide(L)'
;MRRTERITMWAGAVLVVGAIAGGAAFLAGNGARPAPHPARDSDLVPEDVAWAVFEHCNPPDEQWTRSISAWSVSYADGSLHVEAIGTSPLPEEDRAYVDGVNQCLSRYAIRQKLYDYDARRIDGPAERLLAYDVAARWLIPCIVGHAADPGYMVGPDAYLDEEQAPWYSYYSLGDAELDDVLAARRECGVGSQPYAL
;
A
#
# COMPACT_ATOMS: atom_id res chain seq x y z
N MET A 1 29.23 30.73 42.05
CA MET A 1 27.89 30.13 41.93
C MET A 1 27.21 30.10 43.28
N ARG A 2 26.07 30.76 43.40
CA ARG A 2 25.27 30.79 44.63
C ARG A 2 24.62 29.41 44.84
N ARG A 3 24.43 28.99 46.10
CA ARG A 3 23.86 27.67 46.45
C ARG A 3 22.55 27.37 45.72
N THR A 4 21.76 28.40 45.47
CA THR A 4 20.48 28.37 44.74
C THR A 4 20.63 28.00 43.27
N GLU A 5 21.71 28.44 42.60
CA GLU A 5 21.99 28.11 41.18
C GLU A 5 22.39 26.65 41.01
N ARG A 6 23.08 26.07 42.01
CA ARG A 6 23.38 24.63 41.99
C ARG A 6 22.11 23.81 42.15
N ILE A 7 21.23 24.15 43.08
CA ILE A 7 20.00 23.38 43.33
C ILE A 7 19.08 23.37 42.11
N THR A 8 18.93 24.51 41.42
CA THR A 8 18.11 24.58 40.20
C THR A 8 18.73 23.81 39.04
N MET A 9 20.06 23.81 38.90
CA MET A 9 20.76 23.02 37.87
C MET A 9 20.62 21.51 38.10
N TRP A 10 20.71 21.05 39.35
CA TRP A 10 20.48 19.64 39.70
C TRP A 10 19.03 19.21 39.49
N ALA A 11 18.06 20.05 39.88
CA ALA A 11 16.64 19.77 39.67
C ALA A 11 16.29 19.69 38.17
N GLY A 12 16.84 20.59 37.36
CA GLY A 12 16.67 20.57 35.90
C GLY A 12 17.26 19.31 35.25
N ALA A 13 18.47 18.91 35.67
CA ALA A 13 19.12 17.70 35.15
C ALA A 13 18.32 16.43 35.49
N VAL A 14 17.79 16.32 36.71
CA VAL A 14 16.96 15.17 37.13
C VAL A 14 15.66 15.09 36.33
N LEU A 15 15.01 16.23 36.04
CA LEU A 15 13.80 16.26 35.23
C LEU A 15 14.05 15.83 33.78
N VAL A 16 15.15 16.29 33.17
CA VAL A 16 15.51 15.91 31.80
C VAL A 16 15.87 14.42 31.72
N VAL A 17 16.68 13.92 32.64
CA VAL A 17 17.02 12.48 32.69
C VAL A 17 15.78 11.63 32.95
N GLY A 18 14.88 12.07 33.83
CA GLY A 18 13.59 11.42 34.08
C GLY A 18 12.69 11.38 32.85
N ALA A 19 12.61 12.47 32.08
CA ALA A 19 11.84 12.54 30.84
C ALA A 19 12.43 11.63 29.74
N ILE A 20 13.77 11.59 29.61
CA ILE A 20 14.45 10.71 28.65
C ILE A 20 14.23 9.24 29.03
N ALA A 21 14.43 8.88 30.30
CA ALA A 21 14.24 7.51 30.77
C ALA A 21 12.77 7.08 30.68
N GLY A 22 11.83 7.96 31.03
CA GLY A 22 10.39 7.71 30.90
C GLY A 22 9.96 7.56 29.44
N GLY A 23 10.46 8.42 28.55
CA GLY A 23 10.22 8.33 27.11
C GLY A 23 10.81 7.06 26.49
N ALA A 24 12.04 6.70 26.85
CA ALA A 24 12.68 5.47 26.40
C ALA A 24 11.96 4.22 26.91
N ALA A 25 11.52 4.20 28.17
CA ALA A 25 10.74 3.10 28.73
C ALA A 25 9.35 3.00 28.08
N PHE A 26 8.71 4.13 27.79
CA PHE A 26 7.44 4.17 27.07
C PHE A 26 7.58 3.63 25.64
N LEU A 27 8.63 4.04 24.93
CA LEU A 27 8.94 3.57 23.57
C LEU A 27 9.35 2.09 23.56
N ALA A 28 10.15 1.63 24.53
CA ALA A 28 10.48 0.21 24.65
C ALA A 28 9.27 -0.65 24.99
N GLY A 29 8.36 -0.14 25.84
CA GLY A 29 7.16 -0.85 26.27
C GLY A 29 6.00 -0.85 25.27
N ASN A 30 5.93 0.17 24.38
CA ASN A 30 4.81 0.33 23.45
C ASN A 30 5.22 0.33 21.98
N GLY A 31 6.44 0.75 21.64
CA GLY A 31 6.92 0.81 20.25
C GLY A 31 7.31 -0.55 19.67
N ALA A 32 7.52 -1.57 20.52
CA ALA A 32 7.88 -2.92 20.10
C ALA A 32 6.76 -3.94 20.31
N ARG A 33 5.53 -3.52 20.64
CA ARG A 33 4.42 -4.48 20.70
C ARG A 33 4.11 -4.94 19.28
N PRO A 34 4.22 -6.24 18.98
CA PRO A 34 3.71 -6.77 17.72
C PRO A 34 2.24 -6.35 17.62
N ALA A 35 1.89 -5.63 16.57
CA ALA A 35 0.49 -5.35 16.29
C ALA A 35 -0.22 -6.72 16.28
N PRO A 36 -1.30 -6.91 17.05
CA PRO A 36 -2.01 -8.18 17.09
C PRO A 36 -2.34 -8.58 15.65
N HIS A 37 -1.68 -9.61 15.15
CA HIS A 37 -1.96 -10.16 13.84
C HIS A 37 -3.38 -10.71 13.88
N PRO A 38 -4.33 -10.18 13.10
CA PRO A 38 -5.65 -10.78 13.01
C PRO A 38 -5.46 -12.18 12.40
N ALA A 39 -5.55 -13.20 13.24
CA ALA A 39 -5.31 -14.61 12.90
C ALA A 39 -6.35 -15.23 11.93
N ARG A 40 -7.16 -14.40 11.27
CA ARG A 40 -8.25 -14.81 10.38
C ARG A 40 -8.17 -14.20 8.98
N ASP A 41 -7.17 -13.37 8.77
CA ASP A 41 -7.07 -12.43 7.66
C ASP A 41 -5.86 -12.74 6.75
N SER A 42 -5.09 -13.78 7.08
CA SER A 42 -3.84 -14.14 6.38
C SER A 42 -4.03 -14.46 4.91
N ASP A 43 -5.17 -15.04 4.56
CA ASP A 43 -5.41 -15.57 3.21
C ASP A 43 -6.03 -14.51 2.29
N LEU A 44 -6.55 -13.41 2.86
CA LEU A 44 -7.06 -12.28 2.08
C LEU A 44 -5.91 -11.39 1.62
N VAL A 45 -5.96 -11.00 0.35
CA VAL A 45 -5.03 -10.03 -0.22
C VAL A 45 -5.40 -8.63 0.26
N PRO A 46 -4.44 -7.86 0.82
CA PRO A 46 -4.65 -6.45 1.13
C PRO A 46 -5.01 -5.65 -0.14
N GLU A 47 -5.98 -4.74 -0.04
CA GLU A 47 -6.50 -3.96 -1.19
C GLU A 47 -5.42 -3.12 -1.87
N ASP A 48 -4.44 -2.62 -1.12
CA ASP A 48 -3.31 -1.86 -1.64
C ASP A 48 -2.36 -2.70 -2.52
N VAL A 49 -2.44 -4.04 -2.45
CA VAL A 49 -1.72 -5.00 -3.31
C VAL A 49 -2.59 -5.49 -4.48
N ALA A 50 -3.86 -5.08 -4.57
CA ALA A 50 -4.79 -5.59 -5.58
C ALA A 50 -4.30 -5.34 -7.03
N TRP A 51 -3.62 -4.22 -7.28
CA TRP A 51 -3.03 -3.94 -8.59
C TRP A 51 -1.85 -4.84 -8.93
N ALA A 52 -1.02 -5.21 -7.94
CA ALA A 52 0.07 -6.17 -8.14
C ALA A 52 -0.49 -7.55 -8.53
N VAL A 53 -1.63 -7.95 -7.94
CA VAL A 53 -2.35 -9.15 -8.37
C VAL A 53 -2.83 -9.03 -9.83
N PHE A 54 -3.35 -7.87 -10.22
CA PHE A 54 -3.72 -7.61 -11.61
C PHE A 54 -2.52 -7.71 -12.55
N GLU A 55 -1.38 -7.08 -12.24
CA GLU A 55 -0.15 -7.17 -13.04
C GLU A 55 0.36 -8.61 -13.16
N HIS A 56 0.29 -9.40 -12.08
CA HIS A 56 0.62 -10.83 -12.12
C HIS A 56 -0.30 -11.62 -13.06
N CYS A 57 -1.60 -11.32 -13.05
CA CYS A 57 -2.57 -11.99 -13.90
C CYS A 57 -2.62 -11.43 -15.34
N ASN A 58 -2.01 -10.27 -15.60
CA ASN A 58 -1.96 -9.59 -16.88
C ASN A 58 -0.51 -9.14 -17.19
N PRO A 59 0.42 -10.08 -17.45
CA PRO A 59 1.82 -9.76 -17.68
C PRO A 59 2.02 -8.89 -18.94
N PRO A 60 2.92 -7.91 -18.91
CA PRO A 60 3.10 -6.93 -19.99
C PRO A 60 3.63 -7.52 -21.31
N ASP A 61 4.15 -8.75 -21.29
CA ASP A 61 4.87 -9.37 -22.40
C ASP A 61 3.98 -10.18 -23.37
N GLU A 62 2.70 -10.36 -23.05
CA GLU A 62 1.79 -11.07 -23.96
C GLU A 62 1.44 -10.18 -25.17
N GLN A 63 1.51 -10.76 -26.37
CA GLN A 63 1.31 -10.05 -27.65
C GLN A 63 -0.06 -9.35 -27.77
N TRP A 64 -0.98 -9.64 -26.85
CA TRP A 64 -2.37 -9.20 -26.77
C TRP A 64 -2.59 -7.97 -25.88
N THR A 65 -1.62 -7.56 -25.06
CA THR A 65 -1.69 -6.33 -24.25
C THR A 65 -1.78 -5.06 -25.12
N ARG A 66 -1.52 -5.18 -26.44
CA ARG A 66 -1.59 -4.09 -27.42
C ARG A 66 -2.98 -3.88 -28.06
N SER A 67 -3.90 -4.86 -28.01
CA SER A 67 -5.25 -4.72 -28.58
C SER A 67 -6.24 -4.10 -27.57
N ILE A 68 -6.02 -4.31 -26.27
CA ILE A 68 -6.86 -3.76 -25.20
C ILE A 68 -6.33 -2.37 -24.81
N SER A 69 -7.00 -1.33 -25.29
CA SER A 69 -6.60 0.06 -25.07
C SER A 69 -6.88 0.58 -23.66
N ALA A 70 -7.84 -0.02 -22.95
CA ALA A 70 -8.22 0.37 -21.60
C ALA A 70 -8.93 -0.78 -20.87
N TRP A 71 -8.84 -0.75 -19.54
CA TRP A 71 -9.47 -1.72 -18.65
C TRP A 71 -10.45 -1.01 -17.71
N SER A 72 -11.63 -1.59 -17.54
CA SER A 72 -12.54 -1.29 -16.44
C SER A 72 -12.27 -2.28 -15.33
N VAL A 73 -12.08 -1.81 -14.10
CA VAL A 73 -11.85 -2.67 -12.93
C VAL A 73 -13.03 -2.54 -11.97
N SER A 74 -13.57 -3.68 -11.58
CA SER A 74 -14.67 -3.79 -10.63
C SER A 74 -14.34 -4.82 -9.55
N TYR A 75 -15.07 -4.73 -8.44
CA TYR A 75 -15.00 -5.70 -7.37
C TYR A 75 -16.31 -6.51 -7.37
N ALA A 76 -16.21 -7.81 -7.62
CA ALA A 76 -17.34 -8.73 -7.61
C ALA A 76 -17.00 -9.92 -6.70
N ASP A 77 -17.90 -10.25 -5.79
CA ASP A 77 -17.80 -11.42 -4.91
C ASP A 77 -16.49 -11.51 -4.10
N GLY A 78 -15.91 -10.36 -3.74
CA GLY A 78 -14.65 -10.29 -2.98
C GLY A 78 -13.40 -10.52 -3.83
N SER A 79 -13.51 -10.53 -5.15
CA SER A 79 -12.40 -10.62 -6.10
C SER A 79 -12.37 -9.42 -7.05
N LEU A 80 -11.21 -9.17 -7.65
CA LEU A 80 -11.11 -8.24 -8.77
C LEU A 80 -11.73 -8.87 -10.02
N HIS A 81 -12.44 -8.06 -10.78
CA HIS A 81 -12.96 -8.41 -12.09
C HIS A 81 -12.65 -7.29 -13.07
N VAL A 82 -12.18 -7.65 -14.25
CA VAL A 82 -11.81 -6.69 -15.29
C VAL A 82 -12.60 -6.90 -16.57
N GLU A 83 -12.91 -5.79 -17.22
CA GLU A 83 -13.52 -5.75 -18.53
C GLU A 83 -12.64 -4.90 -19.45
N ALA A 84 -12.41 -5.35 -20.67
CA ALA A 84 -11.73 -4.52 -21.66
C ALA A 84 -12.70 -3.45 -22.22
N ILE A 85 -12.25 -2.19 -22.24
CA ILE A 85 -13.01 -1.06 -22.76
C ILE A 85 -12.61 -0.83 -24.23
N GLY A 86 -13.58 -0.93 -25.13
CA GLY A 86 -13.40 -0.69 -26.56
C GLY A 86 -14.66 -0.14 -27.23
N THR A 87 -14.48 0.51 -28.38
CA THR A 87 -15.59 1.07 -29.19
C THR A 87 -16.29 0.02 -30.06
N SER A 88 -15.78 -1.21 -30.11
CA SER A 88 -16.30 -2.33 -30.89
C SER A 88 -16.26 -3.63 -30.08
N PRO A 89 -17.12 -4.62 -30.40
CA PRO A 89 -17.06 -5.93 -29.76
C PRO A 89 -15.66 -6.52 -29.88
N LEU A 90 -15.16 -7.07 -28.77
CA LEU A 90 -13.85 -7.69 -28.73
C LEU A 90 -13.82 -8.92 -29.65
N PRO A 91 -12.76 -9.07 -30.47
CA PRO A 91 -12.40 -10.34 -31.09
C PRO A 91 -12.47 -11.52 -30.09
N GLU A 92 -12.72 -12.73 -30.59
CA GLU A 92 -12.78 -13.93 -29.74
C GLU A 92 -11.50 -14.16 -28.94
N GLU A 93 -10.35 -13.86 -29.53
CA GLU A 93 -9.03 -13.96 -28.89
C GLU A 93 -8.91 -12.99 -27.70
N ASP A 94 -9.32 -11.73 -27.87
CA ASP A 94 -9.32 -10.73 -26.79
C ASP A 94 -10.29 -11.10 -25.67
N ARG A 95 -11.44 -11.71 -25.99
CA ARG A 95 -12.37 -12.22 -24.96
C ARG A 95 -11.78 -13.38 -24.18
N ALA A 96 -11.20 -14.36 -24.87
CA ALA A 96 -10.55 -15.49 -24.22
C ALA A 96 -9.38 -15.05 -23.32
N TYR A 97 -8.66 -14.01 -23.73
CA TYR A 97 -7.64 -13.37 -22.92
C TYR A 97 -8.22 -12.73 -21.65
N VAL A 98 -9.23 -11.87 -21.78
CA VAL A 98 -9.92 -11.22 -20.64
C VAL A 98 -10.49 -12.27 -19.67
N ASP A 99 -11.08 -13.35 -20.20
CA ASP A 99 -11.58 -14.47 -19.40
C ASP A 99 -10.44 -15.18 -18.66
N GLY A 100 -9.28 -15.34 -19.28
CA GLY A 100 -8.07 -15.89 -18.66
C GLY A 100 -7.56 -15.02 -17.50
N VAL A 101 -7.51 -13.70 -17.70
CA VAL A 101 -7.16 -12.73 -16.65
C VAL A 101 -8.15 -12.85 -15.48
N ASN A 102 -9.46 -12.82 -15.76
CA ASN A 102 -10.50 -12.95 -14.74
C ASN A 102 -10.46 -14.30 -14.01
N GLN A 103 -10.14 -15.39 -14.72
CA GLN A 103 -9.95 -16.69 -14.09
C GLN A 103 -8.75 -16.70 -13.14
N CYS A 104 -7.65 -16.03 -13.49
CA CYS A 104 -6.52 -15.83 -12.58
C CYS A 104 -6.92 -15.00 -11.35
N LEU A 105 -7.57 -13.85 -11.56
CA LEU A 105 -8.02 -12.95 -10.49
C LEU A 105 -8.98 -13.62 -9.50
N SER A 106 -9.83 -14.54 -9.97
CA SER A 106 -10.77 -15.28 -9.12
C SER A 106 -10.12 -16.13 -8.02
N ARG A 107 -8.81 -16.39 -8.12
CA ARG A 107 -8.03 -17.13 -7.11
C ARG A 107 -7.66 -16.28 -5.91
N TYR A 108 -7.80 -14.96 -6.00
CA TYR A 108 -7.37 -14.01 -5.00
C TYR A 108 -8.59 -13.33 -4.37
N ALA A 109 -8.86 -13.67 -3.11
CA ALA A 109 -9.87 -12.99 -2.31
C ALA A 109 -9.26 -11.69 -1.76
N ILE A 110 -9.74 -10.55 -2.22
CA ILE A 110 -9.29 -9.24 -1.76
C ILE A 110 -10.06 -8.89 -0.48
N ARG A 111 -9.34 -8.46 0.55
CA ARG A 111 -9.97 -7.89 1.75
C ARG A 111 -10.68 -6.60 1.36
N GLN A 112 -12.01 -6.64 1.33
CA GLN A 112 -12.81 -5.42 1.11
C GLN A 112 -12.53 -4.41 2.23
N LYS A 113 -12.22 -3.17 1.80
CA LYS A 113 -11.94 -1.95 2.57
C LYS A 113 -11.89 -2.08 4.10
N LEU A 114 -10.68 -2.08 4.63
CA LEU A 114 -10.39 -1.59 5.99
C LEU A 114 -10.43 -0.04 6.06
N TYR A 115 -10.41 0.64 4.92
CA TYR A 115 -10.27 2.09 4.81
C TYR A 115 -11.25 2.68 3.80
N ASP A 116 -11.76 3.89 4.05
CA ASP A 116 -12.64 4.58 3.09
C ASP A 116 -11.86 5.21 1.91
N TYR A 117 -10.58 4.90 1.78
CA TYR A 117 -9.72 5.30 0.68
C TYR A 117 -10.12 4.50 -0.57
N ASP A 118 -11.08 5.01 -1.34
CA ASP A 118 -11.35 4.48 -2.68
C ASP A 118 -10.32 5.09 -3.62
N ALA A 119 -9.44 4.28 -4.19
CA ALA A 119 -8.56 4.71 -5.27
C ALA A 119 -9.34 5.33 -6.45
N ARG A 120 -10.65 5.07 -6.55
CA ARG A 120 -11.58 5.65 -7.54
C ARG A 120 -12.25 6.96 -7.11
N ARG A 121 -11.99 7.48 -5.90
CA ARG A 121 -12.56 8.74 -5.38
C ARG A 121 -11.50 9.79 -5.03
N ILE A 122 -10.30 9.66 -5.58
CA ILE A 122 -9.22 10.63 -5.41
C ILE A 122 -9.40 11.70 -6.49
N ASP A 123 -10.22 12.69 -6.17
CA ASP A 123 -10.70 13.68 -7.14
C ASP A 123 -9.91 15.00 -7.04
N GLY A 124 -9.30 15.27 -5.88
CA GLY A 124 -8.64 16.55 -5.60
C GLY A 124 -7.11 16.49 -5.43
N PRO A 125 -6.37 17.57 -5.74
CA PRO A 125 -4.92 17.66 -5.48
C PRO A 125 -4.53 17.40 -4.02
N ALA A 126 -5.38 17.78 -3.06
CA ALA A 126 -5.15 17.53 -1.64
C ALA A 126 -5.25 16.03 -1.29
N GLU A 127 -6.22 15.32 -1.85
CA GLU A 127 -6.39 13.87 -1.66
C GLU A 127 -5.23 13.11 -2.31
N ARG A 128 -4.75 13.58 -3.46
CA ARG A 128 -3.57 13.03 -4.15
C ARG A 128 -2.27 13.25 -3.37
N LEU A 129 -2.12 14.39 -2.71
CA LEU A 129 -0.98 14.59 -1.82
C LEU A 129 -1.07 13.74 -0.56
N LEU A 130 -2.29 13.52 -0.04
CA LEU A 130 -2.50 12.57 1.06
C LEU A 130 -2.16 11.13 0.64
N ALA A 131 -2.56 10.74 -0.58
CA ALA A 131 -2.18 9.47 -1.21
C ALA A 131 -0.67 9.26 -1.23
N TYR A 132 0.05 10.29 -1.67
CA TYR A 132 1.51 10.31 -1.70
C TYR A 132 2.11 10.21 -0.29
N ASP A 133 1.63 11.00 0.69
CA ASP A 133 2.16 10.97 2.06
C ASP A 133 1.98 9.60 2.70
N VAL A 134 0.80 8.99 2.50
CA VAL A 134 0.50 7.64 2.98
C VAL A 134 1.47 6.63 2.37
N ALA A 135 1.67 6.68 1.05
CA ALA A 135 2.56 5.79 0.34
C ALA A 135 4.01 5.92 0.81
N ALA A 136 4.52 7.16 0.81
CA ALA A 136 5.92 7.47 1.11
C ALA A 136 6.29 7.22 2.57
N ARG A 137 5.36 7.42 3.52
CA ARG A 137 5.66 7.24 4.95
C ARG A 137 5.39 5.83 5.46
N TRP A 138 4.37 5.15 4.94
CA TRP A 138 3.86 3.92 5.57
C TRP A 138 3.93 2.70 4.65
N LEU A 139 3.61 2.83 3.37
CA LEU A 139 3.48 1.68 2.49
C LEU A 139 4.82 1.25 1.88
N ILE A 140 5.51 2.19 1.21
CA ILE A 140 6.74 1.91 0.46
C ILE A 140 7.91 1.54 1.39
N PRO A 141 8.20 2.29 2.48
CA PRO A 141 9.36 1.95 3.33
C PRO A 141 9.28 0.56 3.93
N CYS A 142 8.07 0.06 4.16
CA CYS A 142 7.91 -1.27 4.71
C CYS A 142 8.33 -2.34 3.72
N ILE A 143 7.86 -2.28 2.47
CA ILE A 143 8.22 -3.25 1.43
C ILE A 143 9.72 -3.21 1.10
N VAL A 144 10.31 -2.01 1.01
CA VAL A 144 11.77 -1.83 0.85
C VAL A 144 12.54 -2.49 2.01
N GLY A 145 12.02 -2.41 3.24
CA GLY A 145 12.61 -3.03 4.42
C GLY A 145 12.62 -4.57 4.39
N HIS A 146 11.67 -5.18 3.65
CA HIS A 146 11.57 -6.63 3.45
C HIS A 146 12.27 -7.11 2.16
N ALA A 147 13.13 -6.26 1.58
CA ALA A 147 13.96 -6.56 0.39
C ALA A 147 13.19 -6.80 -0.93
N ALA A 148 11.93 -6.39 -1.01
CA ALA A 148 11.24 -6.23 -2.28
C ALA A 148 11.53 -4.82 -2.81
N ASP A 149 12.17 -4.72 -3.98
CA ASP A 149 12.36 -3.43 -4.65
C ASP A 149 11.02 -3.02 -5.28
N PRO A 150 10.40 -1.89 -4.90
CA PRO A 150 9.21 -1.39 -5.57
C PRO A 150 9.47 -0.98 -7.03
N GLY A 151 10.71 -1.10 -7.52
CA GLY A 151 11.16 -0.81 -8.88
C GLY A 151 11.30 0.69 -9.15
N TYR A 152 10.28 1.48 -8.79
CA TYR A 152 10.26 2.92 -8.99
C TYR A 152 9.36 3.63 -7.95
N MET A 153 9.94 4.56 -7.19
CA MET A 153 9.16 5.47 -6.35
C MET A 153 8.71 6.68 -7.17
N VAL A 154 7.39 6.77 -7.39
CA VAL A 154 6.78 7.90 -8.07
C VAL A 154 6.85 9.15 -7.17
N GLY A 155 7.44 10.22 -7.69
CA GLY A 155 7.55 11.51 -6.98
C GLY A 155 6.20 12.23 -6.84
N PRO A 156 6.13 13.26 -5.97
CA PRO A 156 4.87 13.98 -5.70
C PRO A 156 4.30 14.68 -6.95
N ASP A 157 5.13 15.05 -7.91
CA ASP A 157 4.70 15.71 -9.15
C ASP A 157 3.74 14.83 -9.96
N ALA A 158 3.98 13.52 -10.01
CA ALA A 158 3.11 12.58 -10.70
C ALA A 158 1.83 12.26 -9.93
N TYR A 159 1.77 12.51 -8.62
CA TYR A 159 0.51 12.50 -7.88
C TYR A 159 -0.33 13.74 -8.16
N LEU A 160 0.30 14.88 -8.49
CA LEU A 160 -0.40 16.11 -8.83
C LEU A 160 -0.90 16.14 -10.28
N ASP A 161 -0.39 15.26 -11.12
CA ASP A 161 -0.85 15.10 -12.50
C ASP A 161 -2.26 14.49 -12.55
N GLU A 162 -3.18 15.14 -13.27
CA GLU A 162 -4.56 14.66 -13.47
C GLU A 162 -4.69 13.48 -14.43
N GLU A 163 -3.69 13.26 -15.26
CA GLU A 163 -3.65 12.17 -16.23
C GLU A 163 -3.03 10.89 -15.64
N GLN A 164 -2.47 10.97 -14.43
CA GLN A 164 -1.81 9.85 -13.76
C GLN A 164 -2.59 9.39 -12.52
N ALA A 165 -2.48 8.10 -12.22
CA ALA A 165 -3.07 7.49 -11.04
C ALA A 165 -2.07 6.59 -10.32
N PRO A 166 -0.94 7.14 -9.83
CA PRO A 166 0.16 6.34 -9.27
C PRO A 166 -0.21 5.57 -8.01
N TRP A 167 -1.31 5.95 -7.35
CA TRP A 167 -1.85 5.24 -6.19
C TRP A 167 -2.42 3.86 -6.51
N TYR A 168 -2.63 3.50 -7.79
CA TYR A 168 -2.92 2.11 -8.14
C TYR A 168 -1.66 1.25 -8.07
N SER A 169 -0.47 1.81 -8.26
CA SER A 169 0.75 1.03 -8.50
C SER A 169 1.78 1.17 -7.37
N TYR A 170 1.34 1.28 -6.11
CA TYR A 170 2.26 1.37 -4.96
C TYR A 170 3.25 0.20 -4.89
N TYR A 171 2.80 -0.97 -5.34
CA TYR A 171 3.54 -2.23 -5.30
C TYR A 171 3.63 -2.86 -6.68
N SER A 172 3.86 -2.04 -7.73
CA SER A 172 4.10 -2.58 -9.06
C SER A 172 5.16 -3.68 -9.00
N LEU A 173 4.88 -4.82 -9.61
CA LEU A 173 5.68 -6.01 -9.40
C LEU A 173 7.08 -5.85 -9.98
N GLY A 174 7.26 -5.15 -11.09
CA GLY A 174 8.56 -5.04 -11.75
C GLY A 174 9.18 -6.43 -11.94
N ASP A 175 10.31 -6.69 -11.26
CA ASP A 175 10.99 -7.99 -11.23
C ASP A 175 10.65 -8.86 -9.99
N ALA A 176 9.85 -8.36 -9.06
CA ALA A 176 9.46 -9.05 -7.82
C ALA A 176 8.32 -10.06 -8.06
N GLU A 177 8.36 -11.18 -7.36
CA GLU A 177 7.27 -12.15 -7.37
C GLU A 177 6.11 -11.67 -6.46
N LEU A 178 4.87 -11.92 -6.88
CA LEU A 178 3.67 -11.52 -6.12
C LEU A 178 3.67 -12.10 -4.69
N ASP A 179 4.15 -13.33 -4.53
CA ASP A 179 4.21 -14.00 -3.22
C ASP A 179 5.14 -13.29 -2.24
N ASP A 180 6.27 -12.75 -2.73
CA ASP A 180 7.21 -11.96 -1.92
C ASP A 180 6.58 -10.63 -1.49
N VAL A 181 5.88 -9.96 -2.40
CA VAL A 181 5.16 -8.70 -2.09
C VAL A 181 4.05 -8.95 -1.06
N LEU A 182 3.27 -10.03 -1.21
CA LEU A 182 2.23 -10.41 -0.26
C LEU A 182 2.81 -10.79 1.11
N ALA A 183 3.92 -11.54 1.14
CA ALA A 183 4.61 -11.90 2.38
C ALA A 183 5.13 -10.66 3.11
N ALA A 184 5.88 -9.80 2.41
CA ALA A 184 6.36 -8.53 2.94
C ALA A 184 5.20 -7.68 3.48
N ARG A 185 4.13 -7.53 2.69
CA ARG A 185 2.97 -6.72 3.09
C ARG A 185 2.26 -7.26 4.33
N ARG A 186 2.19 -8.58 4.50
CA ARG A 186 1.61 -9.22 5.69
C ARG A 186 2.45 -8.95 6.93
N GLU A 187 3.79 -8.99 6.80
CA GLU A 187 4.73 -8.69 7.89
C GLU A 187 4.68 -7.21 8.32
N CYS A 188 4.40 -6.31 7.37
CA CYS A 188 4.18 -4.88 7.61
C CYS A 188 2.98 -4.56 8.54
N GLY A 189 2.11 -5.54 8.81
CA GLY A 189 0.86 -5.31 9.54
C GLY A 189 -0.04 -4.34 8.78
N VAL A 190 -1.05 -3.73 9.42
CA VAL A 190 -1.96 -2.79 8.73
C VAL A 190 -1.27 -1.51 8.20
N GLY A 191 0.01 -1.30 8.50
CA GLY A 191 0.62 0.01 8.46
C GLY A 191 -0.01 0.86 9.56
N SER A 192 0.77 1.41 10.47
CA SER A 192 0.25 2.33 11.48
C SER A 192 -0.17 3.64 10.84
N GLN A 193 -1.28 3.65 10.09
CA GLN A 193 -1.81 4.86 9.51
C GLN A 193 -2.46 5.70 10.64
N PRO A 194 -2.09 6.98 10.79
CA PRO A 194 -2.65 7.85 11.82
C PRO A 194 -4.13 8.22 11.58
N TYR A 195 -4.76 7.70 10.52
CA TYR A 195 -6.11 8.06 10.09
C TYR A 195 -7.16 6.93 10.28
N ALA A 196 -6.79 5.81 10.90
CA ALA A 196 -7.76 4.81 11.33
C ALA A 196 -8.46 5.30 12.61
N LEU A 197 -9.57 6.02 12.44
CA LEU A 197 -10.53 6.37 13.49
C LEU A 197 -11.69 5.37 13.50
#